data_AF-A0A235IRR7-F1
#
_entry.id   AF-A0A235IRR7-F1
#
_cell.length_a   1.000
_cell.length_b   1.000
_cell.length_c   1.000
_cell.angle_alpha   90.00
_cell.angle_beta   90.00
_cell.angle_gamma   90.00
#
_symmetry.space_group_name_H-M   'P 1'
#
loop_
_entity.id
_entity.type
_entity.pdbx_description
1 polymer ?
#
loop_
_entity_poly.entity_id
_entity_poly.type
_entity_poly.pdbx_seq_one_letter_code
_entity_poly.pdbx_strand_id
1 'polypeptide(L)'
;MLAEKITQLLSNHRHSDNRTIPQSLTKHQIISLLVSSLSPNESQENLTDTIQNTLNELQAEGEILAGTRNHYCIAPPMVLAQNKEDLTSLLFRGDRAYLTLAHQVLESQQNPPNPLVLRPQSNQFHRIKNRLNQVGICLLTISDSIENFPMPRKALKSELRSTWTEDPFSIKNWQNGSYIQRYVPCNEAQKERWRNPSRESIKNEDILHLPTGEYLWFEDQNFYELEPDLAILAMFYQDKQMGCPLKVIWDEPPGKLNLQGVYLPSIYARWLWHISEPGEEYRTRNFQSKNWPLVKEAFKRLGAKLV
;
A
#
# COMPACT_ATOMS: atom_id res chain seq x y z
N MET A 1 -18.53 7.83 -3.84
CA MET A 1 -18.24 6.39 -3.72
C MET A 1 -17.40 6.15 -2.47
N LEU A 2 -17.49 4.98 -1.83
CA LEU A 2 -16.93 4.68 -0.49
C LEU A 2 -15.45 5.08 -0.31
N ALA A 3 -14.62 4.91 -1.34
CA ALA A 3 -13.22 5.31 -1.38
C ALA A 3 -13.02 6.78 -0.97
N GLU A 4 -13.79 7.70 -1.56
CA GLU A 4 -13.70 9.13 -1.25
C GLU A 4 -14.13 9.43 0.20
N LYS A 5 -15.13 8.71 0.71
CA LYS A 5 -15.56 8.86 2.11
C LYS A 5 -14.44 8.45 3.07
N ILE A 6 -13.77 7.33 2.81
CA ILE A 6 -12.64 6.84 3.62
C ILE A 6 -11.45 7.81 3.54
N THR A 7 -11.07 8.23 2.33
CA THR A 7 -9.97 9.17 2.12
C THR A 7 -10.23 10.50 2.84
N GLN A 8 -11.44 11.04 2.72
CA GLN A 8 -11.80 12.29 3.41
C GLN A 8 -11.86 12.12 4.93
N LEU A 9 -12.36 10.98 5.42
CA LEU A 9 -12.37 10.64 6.85
C LEU A 9 -10.95 10.64 7.42
N LEU A 10 -10.04 9.87 6.81
CA LEU A 10 -8.65 9.76 7.26
C LEU A 10 -7.87 11.07 7.08
N SER A 11 -8.15 11.82 6.01
CA SER A 11 -7.57 13.14 5.78
C SER A 11 -8.01 14.18 6.82
N ASN A 12 -9.20 14.03 7.39
CA ASN A 12 -9.73 14.96 8.40
C ASN A 12 -9.45 14.50 9.84
N HIS A 13 -9.08 13.24 10.05
CA HIS A 13 -8.78 12.70 11.37
C HIS A 13 -7.36 13.08 11.78
N ARG A 14 -7.23 14.10 12.64
CA ARG A 14 -5.95 14.69 13.05
C ARG A 14 -5.77 14.64 14.56
N HIS A 15 -4.51 14.62 14.98
CA HIS A 15 -4.18 14.71 16.39
C HIS A 15 -4.72 16.03 17.00
N SER A 16 -5.29 15.97 18.20
CA SER A 16 -5.83 17.13 18.91
C SER A 16 -4.79 18.24 19.11
N ASP A 17 -3.58 17.81 19.48
CA ASP A 17 -2.49 18.69 19.89
C ASP A 17 -1.72 19.26 18.69
N ASN A 18 -1.76 18.57 17.55
CA ASN A 18 -1.14 19.03 16.31
C ASN A 18 -1.95 18.58 15.09
N ARG A 19 -2.72 19.51 14.53
CA ARG A 19 -3.60 19.24 13.38
C ARG A 19 -2.85 18.97 12.07
N THR A 20 -1.54 19.19 12.00
CA THR A 20 -0.74 18.84 10.81
C THR A 20 -0.42 17.34 10.75
N ILE A 21 -0.54 16.64 11.88
CA ILE A 21 -0.22 15.21 11.98
C ILE A 21 -1.52 14.41 11.80
N PRO A 22 -1.63 13.58 10.75
CA PRO A 22 -2.75 12.67 10.63
C PRO A 22 -2.73 11.63 11.75
N GLN A 23 -3.91 11.35 12.29
CA GLN A 23 -4.10 10.33 13.31
C GLN A 23 -4.59 9.05 12.65
N SER A 24 -4.03 7.92 13.07
CA SER A 24 -4.44 6.62 12.55
C SER A 24 -5.74 6.14 13.19
N LEU A 25 -6.53 5.40 12.42
CA LEU A 25 -7.76 4.74 12.85
C LEU A 25 -7.64 3.25 12.64
N THR A 26 -8.11 2.47 13.61
CA THR A 26 -8.33 1.03 13.41
C THR A 26 -9.43 0.78 12.39
N LYS A 27 -9.38 -0.38 11.72
CA LYS A 27 -10.48 -0.86 10.86
C LYS A 27 -11.86 -0.74 11.54
N HIS A 28 -11.97 -1.16 12.80
CA HIS A 28 -13.23 -1.09 13.56
C HIS A 28 -13.74 0.34 13.73
N GLN A 29 -12.84 1.30 14.02
CA GLN A 29 -13.22 2.71 14.12
C GLN A 29 -13.67 3.27 12.77
N ILE A 30 -12.97 2.93 11.68
CA ILE A 30 -13.38 3.35 10.32
C ILE A 30 -14.78 2.83 10.00
N ILE A 31 -15.05 1.54 10.25
CA ILE A 31 -16.36 0.94 10.05
C ILE A 31 -17.42 1.67 10.88
N SER A 32 -17.17 1.86 12.18
CA SER A 32 -18.12 2.52 13.09
C SER A 32 -18.46 3.95 12.64
N LEU A 33 -17.45 4.73 12.26
CA LEU A 33 -17.62 6.11 11.78
C LEU A 33 -18.40 6.15 10.46
N LEU A 34 -18.10 5.24 9.53
CA LEU A 34 -18.84 5.15 8.28
C LEU A 34 -20.29 4.72 8.50
N VAL A 35 -20.55 3.72 9.33
CA VAL A 35 -21.91 3.26 9.67
C VAL A 35 -22.73 4.37 10.31
N SER A 36 -22.13 5.17 11.19
CA SER A 36 -22.82 6.32 11.80
C SER A 36 -23.24 7.41 10.78
N SER A 37 -22.68 7.37 9.57
CA SER A 37 -23.00 8.27 8.47
C SER A 37 -23.95 7.68 7.41
N LEU A 38 -24.39 6.43 7.59
CA LEU A 38 -25.32 5.75 6.68
C LEU A 38 -26.78 6.11 7.00
N SER A 39 -27.64 6.02 5.99
CA SER A 39 -29.08 6.19 6.18
C SER A 39 -29.69 4.96 6.87
N PRO A 40 -30.78 5.08 7.65
CA PRO A 40 -31.37 3.97 8.41
C PRO A 40 -31.77 2.73 7.59
N ASN A 41 -31.88 2.87 6.26
CA ASN A 41 -32.34 1.83 5.34
C ASN A 41 -31.20 1.20 4.51
N GLU A 42 -29.95 1.61 4.68
CA GLU A 42 -28.82 1.00 3.97
C GLU A 42 -28.42 -0.32 4.63
N SER A 43 -28.46 -1.42 3.86
CA SER A 43 -28.05 -2.75 4.34
C SER A 43 -26.58 -2.73 4.76
N GLN A 44 -26.30 -3.28 5.93
CA GLN A 44 -24.95 -3.44 6.48
C GLN A 44 -24.32 -4.79 6.06
N GLU A 45 -25.07 -5.62 5.32
CA GLU A 45 -24.57 -6.90 4.83
C GLU A 45 -23.35 -6.67 3.92
N ASN A 46 -22.26 -7.39 4.19
CA ASN A 46 -20.98 -7.31 3.47
C ASN A 46 -20.25 -5.96 3.55
N LEU A 47 -20.69 -5.02 4.40
CA LEU A 47 -20.04 -3.70 4.53
C LEU A 47 -18.58 -3.83 5.00
N THR A 48 -18.31 -4.74 5.94
CA THR A 48 -16.94 -5.00 6.45
C THR A 48 -16.00 -5.47 5.34
N ASP A 49 -16.45 -6.40 4.49
CA ASP A 49 -15.65 -6.92 3.38
C ASP A 49 -15.46 -5.86 2.29
N THR A 50 -16.52 -5.09 2.02
CA THR A 50 -16.46 -3.97 1.08
C THR A 50 -15.46 -2.90 1.53
N ILE A 51 -15.49 -2.53 2.82
CA ILE A 51 -14.54 -1.59 3.41
C ILE A 51 -13.13 -2.16 3.34
N GLN A 52 -12.93 -3.44 3.63
CA GLN A 52 -11.60 -4.07 3.52
C GLN A 52 -11.06 -3.99 2.09
N ASN A 53 -11.89 -4.33 1.10
CA ASN A 53 -11.49 -4.26 -0.31
C ASN A 53 -11.16 -2.82 -0.72
N THR A 54 -11.97 -1.85 -0.28
CA THR A 54 -11.71 -0.43 -0.54
C THR A 54 -10.43 0.07 0.15
N LEU A 55 -10.15 -0.36 1.38
CA LEU A 55 -8.90 -0.03 2.07
C LEU A 55 -7.69 -0.61 1.33
N ASN A 56 -7.78 -1.86 0.86
CA ASN A 56 -6.73 -2.51 0.08
C ASN A 56 -6.48 -1.75 -1.24
N GLU A 57 -7.54 -1.28 -1.92
CA GLU A 57 -7.44 -0.49 -3.13
C GLU A 57 -6.84 0.89 -2.87
N LEU A 58 -7.31 1.62 -1.85
CA LEU A 58 -6.77 2.92 -1.47
C LEU A 58 -5.29 2.84 -1.07
N GLN A 59 -4.89 1.75 -0.40
CA GLN A 59 -3.49 1.49 -0.07
C GLN A 59 -2.67 1.23 -1.35
N ALA A 60 -3.21 0.45 -2.28
CA ALA A 60 -2.56 0.19 -3.57
C ALA A 60 -2.43 1.47 -4.42
N GLU A 61 -3.41 2.37 -4.38
CA GLU A 61 -3.38 3.69 -5.01
C GLU A 61 -2.45 4.68 -4.27
N GLY A 62 -2.01 4.31 -3.06
CA GLY A 62 -1.14 5.12 -2.22
C GLY A 62 -1.82 6.32 -1.57
N GLU A 63 -3.14 6.27 -1.44
CA GLU A 63 -3.94 7.28 -0.74
C GLU A 63 -3.83 7.11 0.78
N ILE A 64 -3.69 5.86 1.25
CA ILE A 64 -3.59 5.52 2.67
C ILE A 64 -2.37 4.63 2.94
N LEU A 65 -1.94 4.60 4.20
CA LEU A 65 -0.92 3.69 4.73
C LEU A 65 -1.57 2.75 5.75
N ALA A 66 -1.18 1.48 5.72
CA ALA A 66 -1.53 0.51 6.75
C ALA A 66 -0.34 0.31 7.69
N GLY A 67 -0.61 0.28 8.99
CA GLY A 67 0.36 0.04 10.05
C GLY A 67 -0.01 -1.15 10.92
N THR A 68 0.67 -1.28 12.05
CA THR A 68 0.41 -2.30 13.06
C THR A 68 -1.02 -2.21 13.61
N ARG A 69 -1.56 -3.35 14.07
CA ARG A 69 -2.88 -3.53 14.68
C ARG A 69 -4.02 -3.04 13.80
N ASN A 70 -3.86 -3.23 12.49
CA ASN A 70 -4.82 -2.77 11.48
C ASN A 70 -5.16 -1.28 11.61
N HIS A 71 -4.17 -0.45 11.96
CA HIS A 71 -4.29 0.99 11.91
C HIS A 71 -4.08 1.49 10.48
N TYR A 72 -4.93 2.40 10.06
CA TYR A 72 -4.83 3.06 8.76
C TYR A 72 -4.72 4.56 8.96
N CYS A 73 -3.88 5.19 8.16
CA CYS A 73 -3.66 6.62 8.17
C CYS A 73 -3.67 7.13 6.73
N ILE A 74 -4.03 8.39 6.52
CA ILE A 74 -3.84 9.02 5.21
C ILE A 74 -2.35 9.06 4.87
N ALA A 75 -1.99 8.78 3.62
CA ALA A 75 -0.61 8.85 3.17
C ALA A 75 -0.14 10.32 3.09
N PRO A 76 1.15 10.61 3.33
CA PRO A 76 1.70 11.95 3.13
C PRO A 76 1.41 12.48 1.72
N PRO A 77 1.16 13.80 1.56
CA PRO A 77 0.82 14.37 0.27
C PRO A 77 2.01 14.25 -0.69
N MET A 78 1.73 13.76 -1.88
CA MET A 78 2.72 13.54 -2.93
C MET A 78 2.18 14.00 -4.27
N VAL A 79 3.09 14.54 -5.09
CA VAL A 79 2.86 14.84 -6.50
C VAL A 79 3.81 14.00 -7.33
N LEU A 80 3.27 13.34 -8.36
CA LEU A 80 4.04 12.54 -9.30
C LEU A 80 4.04 13.19 -10.68
N ALA A 81 5.23 13.32 -11.25
CA ALA A 81 5.48 13.74 -12.63
C ALA A 81 5.90 12.53 -13.48
N GLN A 82 5.52 12.52 -14.76
CA GLN A 82 5.93 11.46 -15.68
C GLN A 82 7.46 11.46 -15.86
N ASN A 83 8.02 12.62 -16.17
CA ASN A 83 9.46 12.86 -16.22
C ASN A 83 9.72 14.36 -15.91
N LYS A 84 10.98 14.81 -16.07
CA LYS A 84 11.37 16.19 -15.76
C LYS A 84 10.97 17.18 -16.86
N GLU A 85 10.72 16.70 -18.08
CA GLU A 85 10.39 17.49 -19.25
C GLU A 85 8.87 17.69 -19.48
N ASP A 86 8.05 16.73 -19.08
CA ASP A 86 6.59 16.72 -19.20
C ASP A 86 5.94 17.00 -17.85
N LEU A 87 5.72 18.28 -17.60
CA LEU A 87 5.09 18.82 -16.40
C LEU A 87 3.69 19.39 -16.67
N THR A 88 3.11 19.02 -17.82
CA THR A 88 1.81 19.54 -18.27
C THR A 88 0.67 19.11 -17.35
N SER A 89 0.80 17.91 -16.77
CA SER A 89 -0.13 17.37 -15.79
C SER A 89 0.66 16.60 -14.73
N LEU A 90 0.40 16.94 -13.47
CA LEU A 90 0.98 16.30 -12.32
C LEU A 90 -0.15 15.68 -11.49
N LEU A 91 0.06 14.48 -10.96
CA LEU A 91 -0.97 13.79 -10.20
C LEU A 91 -0.74 13.94 -8.70
N PHE A 92 -1.74 14.45 -7.99
CA PHE A 92 -1.75 14.52 -6.53
C PHE A 92 -2.28 13.21 -5.92
N ARG A 93 -1.63 12.77 -4.84
CA ARG A 93 -1.99 11.58 -4.05
C ARG A 93 -1.78 11.81 -2.56
N GLY A 94 -2.50 11.03 -1.75
CA GLY A 94 -2.46 11.10 -0.30
C GLY A 94 -3.31 12.24 0.23
N ASP A 95 -2.79 12.90 1.25
CA ASP A 95 -3.48 13.84 2.12
C ASP A 95 -4.24 14.98 1.41
N ARG A 96 -5.57 14.85 1.34
CA ARG A 96 -6.47 15.81 0.66
C ARG A 96 -6.51 17.17 1.32
N ALA A 97 -6.13 17.29 2.60
CA ALA A 97 -6.05 18.58 3.27
C ALA A 97 -5.04 19.52 2.59
N TYR A 98 -4.05 18.97 1.88
CA TYR A 98 -3.02 19.74 1.17
C TYR A 98 -3.38 20.02 -0.30
N LEU A 99 -4.48 19.48 -0.83
CA LEU A 99 -4.80 19.57 -2.24
C LEU A 99 -5.03 21.01 -2.71
N THR A 100 -5.82 21.78 -1.95
CA THR A 100 -6.04 23.20 -2.23
C THR A 100 -4.74 23.99 -2.20
N LEU A 101 -3.87 23.70 -1.23
CA LEU A 101 -2.56 24.35 -1.10
C LEU A 101 -1.64 24.01 -2.28
N ALA A 102 -1.67 22.75 -2.75
CA ALA A 102 -0.93 22.32 -3.94
C ALA A 102 -1.35 23.12 -5.18
N HIS A 103 -2.66 23.29 -5.40
CA HIS A 103 -3.15 24.11 -6.50
C HIS A 103 -2.71 25.58 -6.39
N GLN A 104 -2.79 26.17 -5.19
CA GLN A 104 -2.41 27.56 -4.94
C GLN A 104 -0.92 27.78 -5.23
N VAL A 105 -0.05 26.94 -4.67
CA VAL A 105 1.40 27.05 -4.78
C VAL A 105 1.90 26.83 -6.22
N LEU A 106 1.22 25.97 -6.98
CA LEU A 106 1.51 25.72 -8.39
C LEU A 106 0.81 26.70 -9.34
N GLU A 107 -0.02 27.60 -8.82
CA GLU A 107 -0.86 28.53 -9.60
C GLU A 107 -1.72 27.76 -10.63
N SER A 108 -2.11 26.53 -10.29
CA SER A 108 -2.86 25.62 -11.16
C SER A 108 -4.26 26.16 -11.46
N GLN A 109 -4.85 25.71 -12.57
CA GLN A 109 -6.22 26.07 -12.99
C GLN A 109 -7.21 26.05 -11.82
N GLN A 110 -8.05 27.09 -11.73
CA GLN A 110 -9.17 27.15 -10.80
C GLN A 110 -10.30 26.23 -11.32
N ASN A 111 -10.82 25.34 -10.48
CA ASN A 111 -11.92 24.40 -10.77
C ASN A 111 -11.64 23.38 -11.90
N PRO A 112 -10.59 22.55 -11.79
CA PRO A 112 -10.33 21.50 -12.77
C PRO A 112 -11.44 20.43 -12.75
N PRO A 113 -11.75 19.77 -13.89
CA PRO A 113 -12.68 18.64 -13.94
C PRO A 113 -12.27 17.48 -13.03
N ASN A 114 -10.95 17.32 -12.82
CA ASN A 114 -10.39 16.39 -11.85
C ASN A 114 -9.43 17.17 -10.92
N PRO A 115 -9.80 17.39 -9.66
CA PRO A 115 -8.98 18.16 -8.72
C PRO A 115 -7.67 17.46 -8.37
N LEU A 116 -7.54 16.15 -8.58
CA LEU A 116 -6.27 15.46 -8.33
C LEU A 116 -5.23 15.71 -9.41
N VAL A 117 -5.60 16.33 -10.53
CA VAL A 117 -4.67 16.67 -11.61
C VAL A 117 -4.28 18.14 -11.48
N LEU A 118 -3.04 18.37 -11.07
CA LEU A 118 -2.43 19.68 -10.98
C LEU A 118 -1.84 20.06 -12.34
N ARG A 119 -2.17 21.26 -12.83
CA ARG A 119 -1.63 21.80 -14.09
C ARG A 119 -0.83 23.06 -13.77
N PRO A 120 0.46 22.92 -13.41
CA PRO A 120 1.27 24.04 -12.98
C PRO A 120 1.46 25.07 -14.09
N GLN A 121 1.52 26.35 -13.75
CA GLN A 121 1.86 27.40 -14.73
C GLN A 121 3.35 27.37 -15.13
N SER A 122 4.22 26.91 -14.23
CA SER A 122 5.64 26.75 -14.51
C SER A 122 5.90 25.37 -15.12
N ASN A 123 6.78 25.33 -16.13
CA ASN A 123 7.32 24.11 -16.73
C ASN A 123 8.73 23.75 -16.22
N GLN A 124 9.18 24.35 -15.11
CA GLN A 124 10.52 24.12 -14.56
C GLN A 124 10.44 23.15 -13.36
N PHE A 125 10.88 21.91 -13.54
CA PHE A 125 10.79 20.86 -12.51
C PHE A 125 11.34 21.28 -11.14
N HIS A 126 12.53 21.89 -11.09
CA HIS A 126 13.13 22.33 -9.84
C HIS A 126 12.31 23.43 -9.14
N ARG A 127 11.71 24.34 -9.91
CA ARG A 127 10.87 25.40 -9.34
C ARG A 127 9.58 24.83 -8.74
N ILE A 128 8.95 23.89 -9.45
CA ILE A 128 7.76 23.17 -8.96
C ILE A 128 8.11 22.38 -7.69
N LYS A 129 9.21 21.61 -7.73
CA LYS A 129 9.71 20.83 -6.59
C LYS A 129 9.94 21.70 -5.36
N ASN A 130 10.64 22.82 -5.52
CA ASN A 130 10.92 23.74 -4.42
C ASN A 130 9.65 24.33 -3.82
N ARG A 131 8.72 24.77 -4.68
CA ARG A 131 7.43 25.32 -4.27
C ARG A 131 6.59 24.29 -3.49
N LEU A 132 6.46 23.07 -3.98
CA LEU A 132 5.75 22.00 -3.28
C LEU A 132 6.42 21.61 -1.96
N ASN A 133 7.75 21.51 -1.94
CA ASN A 133 8.50 21.18 -0.73
C ASN A 133 8.32 22.24 0.38
N GLN A 134 8.16 23.53 0.04
CA GLN A 134 7.89 24.59 1.03
C GLN A 134 6.60 24.38 1.81
N VAL A 135 5.64 23.64 1.24
CA VAL A 135 4.37 23.30 1.88
C VAL A 135 4.29 21.84 2.29
N GLY A 136 5.43 21.15 2.36
CA GLY A 136 5.51 19.76 2.82
C GLY A 136 5.03 18.72 1.82
N ILE A 137 4.89 19.08 0.54
CA ILE A 137 4.43 18.15 -0.51
C ILE A 137 5.64 17.67 -1.32
N CYS A 138 5.82 16.36 -1.42
CA CYS A 138 6.94 15.78 -2.16
C CYS A 138 6.64 15.72 -3.66
N LEU A 139 7.56 16.19 -4.52
CA LEU A 139 7.53 15.94 -5.97
C LEU A 139 8.54 14.87 -6.37
N LEU A 140 8.07 13.80 -7.01
CA LEU A 140 8.90 12.73 -7.56
C LEU A 140 8.61 12.53 -9.05
N THR A 141 9.61 12.05 -9.79
CA THR A 141 9.38 11.50 -11.13
C THR A 141 9.18 9.98 -11.05
N ILE A 142 8.52 9.41 -12.06
CA ILE A 142 8.38 7.95 -12.18
C ILE A 142 9.73 7.26 -12.08
N SER A 143 10.73 7.71 -12.86
CA SER A 143 12.03 7.05 -12.93
C SER A 143 12.84 7.22 -11.65
N ASP A 144 12.93 8.44 -11.09
CA ASP A 144 13.70 8.71 -9.87
C ASP A 144 13.12 7.95 -8.65
N SER A 145 11.85 7.56 -8.69
CA SER A 145 11.22 6.86 -7.57
C SER A 145 11.70 5.41 -7.42
N ILE A 146 12.08 4.72 -8.51
CA ILE A 146 12.52 3.30 -8.45
C ILE A 146 13.81 3.15 -7.64
N GLU A 147 14.73 4.12 -7.77
CA GLU A 147 16.00 4.11 -7.04
C GLU A 147 15.80 4.16 -5.53
N ASN A 148 14.68 4.72 -5.08
CA ASN A 148 14.32 4.87 -3.68
C ASN A 148 13.45 3.73 -3.16
N PHE A 149 13.12 2.73 -3.99
CA PHE A 149 12.31 1.61 -3.53
C PHE A 149 13.07 0.74 -2.52
N PRO A 150 12.39 0.36 -1.42
CA PRO A 150 12.97 -0.49 -0.40
C PRO A 150 13.25 -1.88 -1.00
N MET A 151 14.43 -2.40 -0.72
CA MET A 151 14.83 -3.74 -1.15
C MET A 151 14.22 -4.80 -0.21
N PRO A 152 13.85 -5.99 -0.74
CA PRO A 152 13.52 -7.14 0.10
C PRO A 152 14.65 -7.46 1.06
N ARG A 153 14.32 -7.58 2.35
CA ARG A 153 15.26 -7.90 3.42
C ARG A 153 14.52 -8.53 4.59
N LYS A 154 15.28 -9.18 5.48
CA LYS A 154 14.77 -9.57 6.80
C LYS A 154 14.44 -8.35 7.66
N ALA A 155 13.50 -8.53 8.58
CA ALA A 155 13.21 -7.53 9.60
C ALA A 155 14.44 -7.32 10.50
N LEU A 156 14.75 -6.06 10.80
CA LEU A 156 15.84 -5.71 11.71
C LEU A 156 15.35 -5.76 13.15
N LYS A 157 16.22 -6.10 14.11
CA LYS A 157 15.88 -6.06 15.54
C LYS A 157 15.33 -4.70 15.99
N SER A 158 15.79 -3.61 15.38
CA SER A 158 15.30 -2.26 15.64
C SER A 158 13.86 -2.00 15.17
N GLU A 159 13.29 -2.88 14.36
CA GLU A 159 11.92 -2.79 13.81
C GLU A 159 10.98 -3.74 14.56
N LEU A 160 11.53 -4.80 15.16
CA LEU A 160 10.85 -5.76 16.04
C LEU A 160 10.63 -5.17 17.45
N ARG A 161 9.98 -4.01 17.54
CA ARG A 161 9.82 -3.29 18.83
C ARG A 161 8.58 -3.72 19.62
N SER A 162 7.55 -4.19 18.94
CA SER A 162 6.26 -4.52 19.54
C SER A 162 6.13 -6.03 19.70
N THR A 163 6.56 -6.54 20.85
CA THR A 163 6.32 -7.95 21.21
C THR A 163 4.82 -8.20 21.32
N TRP A 164 4.35 -9.24 20.64
CA TRP A 164 3.00 -9.73 20.78
C TRP A 164 2.88 -10.48 22.12
N THR A 165 1.95 -10.05 22.97
CA THR A 165 1.98 -10.34 24.41
C THR A 165 1.42 -11.72 24.78
N GLU A 166 0.59 -12.32 23.93
CA GLU A 166 -0.05 -13.61 24.17
C GLU A 166 0.39 -14.61 23.12
N ASP A 167 0.49 -15.91 23.43
CA ASP A 167 0.78 -16.89 22.37
C ASP A 167 -0.41 -16.92 21.38
N PRO A 168 -0.25 -16.55 20.10
CA PRO A 168 -1.36 -16.49 19.15
C PRO A 168 -2.04 -17.85 18.96
N PHE A 169 -1.32 -18.96 19.16
CA PHE A 169 -1.88 -20.32 19.07
C PHE A 169 -2.74 -20.70 20.29
N SER A 170 -2.68 -19.93 21.38
CA SER A 170 -3.49 -20.16 22.58
C SER A 170 -4.85 -19.45 22.55
N ILE A 171 -5.05 -18.54 21.59
CA ILE A 171 -6.27 -17.73 21.46
C ILE A 171 -7.40 -18.60 20.87
N LYS A 172 -8.41 -18.90 21.71
CA LYS A 172 -9.52 -19.80 21.35
C LYS A 172 -10.60 -19.19 20.45
N ASN A 173 -10.64 -17.87 20.35
CA ASN A 173 -11.74 -17.12 19.75
C ASN A 173 -11.40 -16.48 18.40
N TRP A 174 -10.47 -17.05 17.63
CA TRP A 174 -10.34 -16.67 16.22
C TRP A 174 -11.69 -16.96 15.55
N GLN A 175 -12.49 -15.92 15.31
CA GLN A 175 -13.89 -16.05 14.89
C GLN A 175 -13.99 -16.95 13.64
N ASN A 176 -15.01 -17.82 13.60
CA ASN A 176 -15.41 -18.63 12.45
C ASN A 176 -14.38 -19.65 11.91
N GLY A 177 -13.57 -20.28 12.78
CA GLY A 177 -12.68 -21.37 12.34
C GLY A 177 -11.52 -20.90 11.44
N SER A 178 -11.22 -19.61 11.50
CA SER A 178 -10.11 -18.99 10.78
C SER A 178 -8.79 -19.39 11.44
N TYR A 179 -7.82 -19.86 10.64
CA TYR A 179 -6.54 -20.36 11.13
C TYR A 179 -5.43 -19.32 10.99
N ILE A 180 -4.49 -19.31 11.93
CA ILE A 180 -3.20 -18.65 11.75
C ILE A 180 -2.53 -19.29 10.53
N GLN A 181 -1.96 -18.46 9.67
CA GLN A 181 -1.23 -18.93 8.49
C GLN A 181 0.24 -18.58 8.62
N ARG A 182 1.11 -19.45 8.12
CA ARG A 182 2.53 -19.20 7.94
C ARG A 182 2.85 -19.06 6.47
N TYR A 183 3.69 -18.10 6.13
CA TYR A 183 4.23 -17.95 4.79
C TYR A 183 5.29 -19.01 4.51
N VAL A 184 5.13 -19.81 3.45
CA VAL A 184 6.08 -20.84 3.05
C VAL A 184 6.43 -20.66 1.56
N PRO A 185 7.65 -20.19 1.24
CA PRO A 185 8.09 -20.06 -0.15
C PRO A 185 7.95 -21.35 -0.95
N CYS A 186 7.31 -21.28 -2.12
CA CYS A 186 7.15 -22.42 -3.04
C CYS A 186 6.91 -21.92 -4.47
N ASN A 187 6.70 -22.82 -5.44
CA ASN A 187 6.47 -22.47 -6.85
C ASN A 187 5.00 -22.15 -7.19
N GLU A 188 4.22 -21.64 -6.23
CA GLU A 188 2.83 -21.24 -6.41
C GLU A 188 2.67 -19.71 -6.40
N ALA A 189 1.46 -19.23 -6.73
CA ALA A 189 1.07 -17.83 -6.56
C ALA A 189 1.21 -17.41 -5.09
N GLN A 190 1.53 -16.13 -4.84
CA GLN A 190 1.90 -15.67 -3.49
C GLN A 190 0.81 -15.94 -2.44
N LYS A 191 -0.46 -15.73 -2.79
CA LYS A 191 -1.62 -16.04 -1.92
C LYS A 191 -1.72 -17.52 -1.51
N GLU A 192 -1.22 -18.46 -2.31
CA GLU A 192 -1.30 -19.90 -2.03
C GLU A 192 -0.11 -20.40 -1.17
N ARG A 193 0.88 -19.53 -0.93
CA ARG A 193 2.05 -19.81 -0.07
C ARG A 193 1.72 -19.79 1.42
N TRP A 194 0.51 -19.36 1.78
CA TRP A 194 0.01 -19.36 3.15
C TRP A 194 -0.46 -20.75 3.55
N ARG A 195 0.17 -21.34 4.57
CA ARG A 195 -0.12 -22.70 5.06
C ARG A 195 -0.44 -22.69 6.54
N ASN A 196 -1.35 -23.55 6.98
CA ASN A 196 -1.68 -23.71 8.39
C ASN A 196 -0.48 -24.35 9.13
N PRO A 197 0.15 -23.65 10.09
CA PRO A 197 1.26 -24.21 10.85
C PRO A 197 0.75 -24.88 12.15
N SER A 198 1.52 -25.83 12.68
CA SER A 198 1.43 -26.19 14.10
C SER A 198 2.40 -25.31 14.91
N ARG A 199 2.14 -25.12 16.21
CA ARG A 199 2.99 -24.30 17.09
C ARG A 199 4.44 -24.80 17.11
N GLU A 200 4.62 -26.12 17.10
CA GLU A 200 5.93 -26.79 17.13
C GLU A 200 6.69 -26.67 15.82
N SER A 201 5.99 -26.39 14.71
CA SER A 201 6.59 -26.25 13.39
C SER A 201 7.19 -24.87 13.12
N ILE A 202 6.92 -23.89 14.00
CA ILE A 202 7.36 -22.50 13.86
C ILE A 202 8.86 -22.39 14.13
N LYS A 203 9.57 -21.67 13.25
CA LYS A 203 11.02 -21.46 13.31
C LYS A 203 11.34 -19.97 13.25
N ASN A 204 12.55 -19.60 13.67
CA ASN A 204 13.02 -18.23 13.53
C ASN A 204 12.89 -17.76 12.08
N GLU A 205 12.57 -16.48 11.95
CA GLU A 205 12.25 -15.79 10.70
C GLU A 205 10.89 -16.17 10.08
N ASP A 206 10.11 -17.09 10.66
CA ASP A 206 8.77 -17.40 10.13
C ASP A 206 7.86 -16.16 10.18
N ILE A 207 7.18 -15.89 9.07
CA ILE A 207 6.16 -14.85 8.95
C ILE A 207 4.80 -15.50 9.13
N LEU A 208 4.02 -15.00 10.10
CA LEU A 208 2.66 -15.42 10.34
C LEU A 208 1.68 -14.33 9.93
N HIS A 209 0.50 -14.74 9.51
CA HIS A 209 -0.65 -13.89 9.28
C HIS A 209 -1.79 -14.36 10.19
N LEU A 210 -2.24 -13.46 11.06
CA LEU A 210 -3.33 -13.73 11.98
C LEU A 210 -4.67 -13.63 11.26
N PRO A 211 -5.71 -14.35 11.71
CA PRO A 211 -7.07 -14.20 11.20
C PRO A 211 -7.62 -12.77 11.25
N THR A 212 -7.10 -11.96 12.16
CA THR A 212 -7.46 -10.55 12.34
C THR A 212 -6.76 -9.61 11.36
N GLY A 213 -5.76 -10.08 10.59
CA GLY A 213 -5.08 -9.32 9.52
C GLY A 213 -3.65 -8.87 9.86
N GLU A 214 -3.23 -8.98 11.11
CA GLU A 214 -1.87 -8.61 11.52
C GLU A 214 -0.83 -9.63 11.05
N TYR A 215 0.37 -9.12 10.76
CA TYR A 215 1.54 -9.94 10.47
C TYR A 215 2.43 -10.06 11.70
N LEU A 216 2.90 -11.27 11.99
CA LEU A 216 3.88 -11.53 13.04
C LEU A 216 5.19 -12.07 12.46
N TRP A 217 6.30 -11.68 13.07
CA TRP A 217 7.63 -12.26 12.88
C TRP A 217 7.99 -13.09 14.10
N PHE A 218 8.42 -14.33 13.90
CA PHE A 218 8.92 -15.15 14.99
C PHE A 218 10.45 -15.08 15.08
N GLU A 219 10.97 -14.66 16.22
CA GLU A 219 12.42 -14.60 16.48
C GLU A 219 12.70 -14.86 17.95
N ASP A 220 13.76 -15.61 18.25
CA ASP A 220 14.23 -15.81 19.62
C ASP A 220 13.09 -16.22 20.58
N GLN A 221 12.23 -17.16 20.14
CA GLN A 221 11.04 -17.67 20.86
C GLN A 221 9.91 -16.66 21.10
N ASN A 222 10.01 -15.45 20.55
CA ASN A 222 9.02 -14.39 20.71
C ASN A 222 8.32 -14.09 19.38
N PHE A 223 7.07 -13.64 19.48
CA PHE A 223 6.33 -13.10 18.36
C PHE A 223 6.43 -11.57 18.38
N TYR A 224 6.77 -10.98 17.25
CA TYR A 224 6.85 -9.53 17.08
C TYR A 224 5.86 -9.11 16.01
N GLU A 225 5.12 -8.05 16.28
CA GLU A 225 4.23 -7.48 15.29
C GLU A 225 5.02 -6.77 14.19
N LEU A 226 4.70 -7.08 12.92
CA LEU A 226 5.28 -6.43 11.76
C LEU A 226 4.32 -5.42 11.14
N GLU A 227 4.87 -4.30 10.69
CA GLU A 227 4.17 -3.44 9.75
C GLU A 227 3.93 -4.19 8.42
N PRO A 228 2.77 -4.01 7.76
CA PRO A 228 2.43 -4.74 6.54
C PRO A 228 3.48 -4.65 5.42
N ASP A 229 4.01 -3.45 5.14
CA ASP A 229 5.02 -3.27 4.10
C ASP A 229 6.32 -4.02 4.41
N LEU A 230 6.72 -4.05 5.69
CA LEU A 230 7.90 -4.80 6.14
C LEU A 230 7.66 -6.32 6.02
N ALA A 231 6.48 -6.80 6.38
CA ALA A 231 6.10 -8.21 6.21
C ALA A 231 6.18 -8.62 4.73
N ILE A 232 5.62 -7.82 3.81
CA ILE A 232 5.65 -8.13 2.38
C ILE A 232 7.09 -8.11 1.85
N LEU A 233 7.93 -7.14 2.25
CA LEU A 233 9.35 -7.12 1.87
C LEU A 233 10.11 -8.35 2.39
N ALA A 234 9.77 -8.83 3.59
CA ALA A 234 10.34 -10.04 4.16
C ALA A 234 9.89 -11.31 3.41
N MET A 235 8.64 -11.37 2.92
CA MET A 235 8.17 -12.48 2.07
C MET A 235 9.00 -12.58 0.79
N PHE A 236 9.20 -11.47 0.07
CA PHE A 236 10.05 -11.45 -1.14
C PHE A 236 11.50 -11.84 -0.83
N TYR A 237 12.00 -11.46 0.35
CA TYR A 237 13.33 -11.87 0.80
C TYR A 237 13.40 -13.39 0.98
N GLN A 238 12.44 -14.00 1.69
CA GLN A 238 12.38 -15.45 1.89
C GLN A 238 12.24 -16.21 0.58
N ASP A 239 11.40 -15.73 -0.34
CA ASP A 239 11.25 -16.29 -1.69
C ASP A 239 12.58 -16.38 -2.43
N LYS A 240 13.36 -15.30 -2.36
CA LYS A 240 14.69 -15.26 -2.98
C LYS A 240 15.68 -16.20 -2.29
N GLN A 241 15.72 -16.23 -0.96
CA GLN A 241 16.62 -17.10 -0.20
C GLN A 241 16.35 -18.58 -0.47
N MET A 242 15.07 -18.96 -0.60
CA MET A 242 14.64 -20.34 -0.84
C MET A 242 14.67 -20.75 -2.31
N GLY A 243 15.13 -19.88 -3.22
CA GLY A 243 15.19 -20.19 -4.65
C GLY A 243 13.82 -20.30 -5.32
N CYS A 244 12.77 -19.77 -4.69
CA CYS A 244 11.38 -19.76 -5.18
C CYS A 244 10.89 -18.33 -5.44
N PRO A 245 11.59 -17.52 -6.27
CA PRO A 245 11.16 -16.15 -6.55
C PRO A 245 9.74 -16.14 -7.10
N LEU A 246 8.94 -15.17 -6.64
CA LEU A 246 7.57 -15.02 -7.10
C LEU A 246 7.52 -14.83 -8.62
N LYS A 247 6.68 -15.62 -9.29
CA LYS A 247 6.37 -15.46 -10.71
C LYS A 247 5.11 -14.62 -10.84
N VAL A 248 5.20 -13.51 -11.58
CA VAL A 248 4.09 -12.59 -11.82
C VAL A 248 3.80 -12.59 -13.31
N ILE A 249 2.54 -12.87 -13.67
CA ILE A 249 2.14 -13.03 -15.07
C ILE A 249 2.20 -11.67 -15.77
N TRP A 250 2.96 -11.62 -16.85
CA TRP A 250 3.24 -10.46 -17.67
C TRP A 250 3.16 -10.82 -19.15
N ASP A 251 2.05 -10.45 -19.78
CA ASP A 251 1.84 -10.72 -21.20
C ASP A 251 2.49 -9.62 -22.04
N GLU A 252 3.59 -9.93 -22.73
CA GLU A 252 4.27 -9.02 -23.66
C GLU A 252 4.31 -9.59 -25.08
N PRO A 253 3.66 -8.95 -26.08
CA PRO A 253 2.59 -7.94 -26.01
C PRO A 253 1.25 -8.53 -25.53
N PRO A 254 0.38 -7.77 -24.82
CA PRO A 254 0.13 -6.32 -24.93
C PRO A 254 0.63 -5.41 -23.79
N GLY A 255 1.42 -5.91 -22.84
CA GLY A 255 1.83 -5.17 -21.65
C GLY A 255 0.81 -5.26 -20.51
N LYS A 256 0.19 -6.42 -20.35
CA LYS A 256 -0.82 -6.72 -19.31
C LYS A 256 -0.12 -7.38 -18.11
N LEU A 257 -0.19 -6.74 -16.95
CA LEU A 257 0.32 -7.28 -15.68
C LEU A 257 -0.85 -7.79 -14.84
N ASN A 258 -0.83 -9.07 -14.50
CA ASN A 258 -1.83 -9.65 -13.59
C ASN A 258 -1.26 -9.69 -12.16
N LEU A 259 -1.84 -8.89 -11.26
CA LEU A 259 -1.46 -8.83 -9.85
C LEU A 259 -2.47 -9.52 -8.93
N GLN A 260 -3.34 -10.39 -9.46
CA GLN A 260 -4.30 -11.13 -8.67
C GLN A 260 -3.57 -12.09 -7.73
N GLY A 261 -3.82 -11.97 -6.43
CA GLY A 261 -3.14 -12.78 -5.41
C GLY A 261 -1.66 -12.43 -5.21
N VAL A 262 -1.20 -11.28 -5.70
CA VAL A 262 0.14 -10.74 -5.46
C VAL A 262 0.06 -9.60 -4.45
N TYR A 263 0.80 -9.73 -3.35
CA TYR A 263 1.01 -8.68 -2.36
C TYR A 263 2.24 -7.86 -2.75
N LEU A 264 2.08 -6.55 -2.81
CA LEU A 264 3.17 -5.63 -3.12
C LEU A 264 3.34 -4.65 -1.96
N PRO A 265 4.57 -4.25 -1.61
CA PRO A 265 4.76 -3.14 -0.68
C PRO A 265 4.07 -1.89 -1.24
N SER A 266 3.49 -1.08 -0.35
CA SER A 266 2.59 0.04 -0.72
C SER A 266 3.26 1.02 -1.70
N ILE A 267 4.55 1.30 -1.53
CA ILE A 267 5.30 2.17 -2.45
C ILE A 267 5.41 1.61 -3.87
N TYR A 268 5.56 0.28 -4.03
CA TYR A 268 5.60 -0.39 -5.32
C TYR A 268 4.21 -0.39 -5.98
N ALA A 269 3.18 -0.71 -5.20
CA ALA A 269 1.80 -0.69 -5.68
C ALA A 269 1.40 0.70 -6.17
N ARG A 270 1.62 1.74 -5.34
CA ARG A 270 1.34 3.14 -5.68
C ARG A 270 2.00 3.55 -6.99
N TRP A 271 3.27 3.18 -7.16
CA TRP A 271 4.01 3.49 -8.37
C TRP A 271 3.44 2.77 -9.60
N LEU A 272 3.14 1.48 -9.51
CA LEU A 272 2.55 0.73 -10.62
C LEU A 272 1.19 1.31 -11.03
N TRP A 273 0.33 1.65 -10.07
CA TRP A 273 -0.98 2.25 -10.34
C TRP A 273 -0.88 3.60 -11.05
N HIS A 274 0.16 4.36 -10.76
CA HIS A 274 0.37 5.68 -11.38
C HIS A 274 0.75 5.58 -12.86
N ILE A 275 1.50 4.56 -13.26
CA ILE A 275 2.08 4.45 -14.61
C ILE A 275 1.30 3.52 -15.55
N SER A 276 0.14 3.05 -15.09
CA SER A 276 -0.70 2.08 -15.77
C SER A 276 -2.15 2.51 -15.78
N GLU A 277 -2.91 1.87 -16.66
CA GLU A 277 -4.37 1.96 -16.70
C GLU A 277 -4.98 0.69 -16.11
N PRO A 278 -6.20 0.76 -15.54
CA PRO A 278 -6.91 -0.44 -15.11
C PRO A 278 -7.16 -1.37 -16.31
N GLY A 279 -6.93 -2.67 -16.11
CA GLY A 279 -7.33 -3.71 -17.05
C GLY A 279 -8.78 -4.14 -16.86
N GLU A 280 -9.20 -5.14 -17.64
CA GLU A 280 -10.55 -5.71 -17.58
C GLU A 280 -10.80 -6.49 -16.29
N GLU A 281 -9.78 -7.20 -15.81
CA GLU A 281 -9.85 -8.03 -14.60
C GLU A 281 -9.40 -7.24 -13.36
N TYR A 282 -9.94 -7.65 -12.20
CA TYR A 282 -9.56 -7.07 -10.92
C TYR A 282 -8.05 -7.17 -10.68
N ARG A 283 -7.42 -6.04 -10.32
CA ARG A 283 -5.96 -5.87 -10.13
C ARG A 283 -5.09 -6.22 -11.34
N THR A 284 -5.66 -6.33 -12.52
CA THR A 284 -4.90 -6.31 -13.76
C THR A 284 -4.61 -4.88 -14.17
N ARG A 285 -3.39 -4.61 -14.64
CA ARG A 285 -2.93 -3.28 -15.05
C ARG A 285 -2.33 -3.33 -16.46
N ASN A 286 -2.68 -2.35 -17.28
CA ASN A 286 -2.19 -2.20 -18.65
C ASN A 286 -1.12 -1.10 -18.71
N PHE A 287 0.00 -1.37 -19.38
CA PHE A 287 1.11 -0.42 -19.48
C PHE A 287 1.43 -0.11 -20.93
N GLN A 288 1.67 1.17 -21.20
CA GLN A 288 2.25 1.61 -22.46
C GLN A 288 3.67 1.04 -22.62
N SER A 289 4.07 0.72 -23.85
CA SER A 289 5.37 0.11 -24.17
C SER A 289 6.58 0.86 -23.61
N LYS A 290 6.50 2.20 -23.58
CA LYS A 290 7.54 3.06 -22.98
C LYS A 290 7.81 2.77 -21.49
N ASN A 291 6.83 2.24 -20.77
CA ASN A 291 6.92 1.96 -19.33
C ASN A 291 7.37 0.52 -19.03
N TRP A 292 7.39 -0.39 -20.01
CA TRP A 292 7.73 -1.81 -19.79
C TRP A 292 9.12 -2.02 -19.17
N PRO A 293 10.20 -1.30 -19.58
CA PRO A 293 11.51 -1.44 -18.94
C PRO A 293 11.50 -1.07 -17.46
N LEU A 294 10.68 -0.07 -17.08
CA LEU A 294 10.55 0.37 -15.70
C LEU A 294 9.85 -0.69 -14.84
N VAL A 295 8.80 -1.32 -15.37
CA VAL A 295 8.10 -2.43 -14.69
C VAL A 295 9.06 -3.60 -14.46
N LYS A 296 9.82 -3.98 -15.50
CA LYS A 296 10.85 -5.02 -15.39
C LYS A 296 11.88 -4.70 -14.30
N GLU A 297 12.38 -3.46 -14.24
CA GLU A 297 13.35 -3.04 -13.22
C GLU A 297 12.75 -3.05 -11.81
N ALA A 298 11.51 -2.59 -11.64
CA ALA A 298 10.82 -2.60 -10.34
C ALA A 298 10.65 -4.04 -9.80
N PHE A 299 10.17 -4.98 -10.62
CA PHE A 299 10.00 -6.38 -10.19
C PHE A 299 11.34 -7.10 -9.99
N LYS A 300 12.34 -6.82 -10.82
CA LYS A 300 13.71 -7.30 -10.61
C LYS A 300 14.27 -6.84 -9.26
N ARG A 301 13.99 -5.60 -8.87
CA ARG A 301 14.39 -5.04 -7.56
C ARG A 301 13.73 -5.77 -6.39
N LEU A 302 12.47 -6.21 -6.54
CA LEU A 302 11.79 -7.10 -5.58
C LEU A 302 12.33 -8.54 -5.59
N GLY A 303 13.19 -8.91 -6.54
CA GLY A 303 13.61 -10.30 -6.73
C GLY A 303 12.52 -11.21 -7.32
N ALA A 304 11.45 -10.62 -7.87
CA ALA A 304 10.39 -11.32 -8.56
C ALA A 304 10.73 -11.53 -10.05
N LYS A 305 10.10 -12.52 -10.68
CA LYS A 305 10.22 -12.82 -12.11
C LYS A 305 8.91 -12.50 -12.80
N LEU A 306 8.97 -11.65 -13.82
CA LEU A 306 7.88 -11.50 -14.78
C LEU A 306 7.93 -12.70 -15.73
N VAL A 307 6.80 -13.38 -15.92
CA VAL A 307 6.67 -14.60 -16.75
C VAL A 307 5.54 -14.48 -17.75
#